data_AF-A0A972VGQ3-F1
#
_entry.id   AF-A0A972VGQ3-F1
#
_cell.length_a   1.000
_cell.length_b   1.000
_cell.length_c   1.000
_cell.angle_alpha   90.00
_cell.angle_beta   90.00
_cell.angle_gamma   90.00
#
_symmetry.space_group_name_H-M   'P 1'
#
loop_
_entity.id
_entity.type
_entity.pdbx_description
1 polymer ?
#
loop_
_entity_poly.entity_id
_entity_poly.type
_entity_poly.pdbx_seq_one_letter_code
_entity_poly.pdbx_strand_id
1 'polypeptide(L)'
;MKLEANGRQPAALRELLGLGPLDRVAMDIKASFGKYQELAGCHGTSIDTEESIGLIKKSRVKYHFRTTWVKPQLDEGDIVEIKRTLGPKTPYYT
;
A
#
# COMPACT_ATOMS: atom_id res chain seq x y z
N MET A 1 -0.26 16.93 -9.30
CA MET A 1 0.93 16.08 -9.10
C MET A 1 0.52 14.64 -8.77
N LYS A 2 1.31 13.62 -9.16
CA LYS A 2 1.10 12.20 -8.81
C LYS A 2 2.19 11.73 -7.83
N LEU A 3 1.81 11.02 -6.77
CA LEU A 3 2.75 10.39 -5.83
C LEU A 3 2.76 8.87 -6.02
N GLU A 4 3.96 8.30 -6.07
CA GLU A 4 4.20 6.86 -5.99
C GLU A 4 4.79 6.55 -4.60
N ALA A 5 4.15 5.65 -3.86
CA ALA A 5 4.53 5.31 -2.49
C ALA A 5 4.73 3.79 -2.33
N ASN A 6 5.57 3.39 -1.38
CA ASN A 6 5.83 1.98 -1.06
C ASN A 6 5.34 1.58 0.35
N GLY A 7 4.72 2.52 1.08
CA GLY A 7 4.14 2.29 2.40
C GLY A 7 5.07 2.37 3.61
N ARG A 8 6.38 2.61 3.44
CA ARG A 8 7.34 2.49 4.56
C ARG A 8 7.58 3.77 5.35
N GLN A 9 6.92 4.87 4.97
CA GLN A 9 7.15 6.20 5.55
C GLN A 9 5.82 6.94 5.79
N PRO A 10 4.99 6.46 6.74
CA PRO A 10 3.69 7.05 7.00
C PRO A 10 3.76 8.52 7.44
N ALA A 11 4.81 8.91 8.18
CA ALA A 11 5.00 10.30 8.61
C ALA A 11 5.16 11.26 7.42
N ALA A 12 6.06 10.96 6.48
CA ALA A 12 6.26 11.77 5.28
C ALA A 12 5.01 11.77 4.39
N LEU A 13 4.34 10.62 4.26
CA LEU A 13 3.09 10.52 3.52
C LEU A 13 1.99 11.42 4.11
N ARG A 14 1.88 11.48 5.44
CA ARG A 14 0.92 12.35 6.13
C ARG A 14 1.16 13.82 5.82
N GLU A 15 2.42 14.27 5.84
CA GLU A 15 2.79 15.64 5.48
C GLU A 15 2.42 15.94 4.02
N LEU A 16 2.83 15.06 3.08
CA LEU A 16 2.53 15.24 1.65
C LEU A 16 1.02 15.28 1.35
N LEU A 17 0.23 14.46 2.04
CA LEU A 17 -1.23 14.49 1.92
C LEU A 17 -1.85 15.77 2.48
N GLY A 18 -1.19 16.44 3.43
CA GLY A 18 -1.66 17.68 4.06
C GLY A 18 -1.28 18.97 3.33
N LEU A 19 -0.23 18.96 2.51
CA LEU A 19 0.33 20.17 1.87
C LEU A 19 -0.35 20.57 0.54
N GLY A 20 -1.17 19.70 -0.09
CA GLY A 20 -1.88 19.96 -1.36
C GLY A 20 -1.00 19.92 -2.63
N PRO A 21 -1.52 20.32 -3.82
CA PRO A 21 -2.57 19.65 -4.58
C PRO A 21 -2.05 18.34 -5.20
N LEU A 22 -2.28 17.25 -4.47
CA LEU A 22 -1.95 15.91 -4.91
C LEU A 22 -3.17 15.35 -5.65
N ASP A 23 -3.04 15.08 -6.95
CA ASP A 23 -4.18 14.65 -7.77
C ASP A 23 -4.50 13.18 -7.54
N ARG A 24 -3.43 12.38 -7.34
CA ARG A 24 -3.55 10.94 -7.13
C ARG A 24 -2.33 10.35 -6.39
N VAL A 25 -2.61 9.36 -5.55
CA VAL A 25 -1.61 8.46 -4.96
C VAL A 25 -1.70 7.08 -5.63
N ALA A 26 -0.55 6.50 -5.95
CA ALA A 26 -0.40 5.08 -6.24
C ALA A 26 0.51 4.47 -5.17
N MET A 27 0.11 3.37 -4.56
CA MET A 27 0.94 2.70 -3.56
C MET A 27 1.15 1.22 -3.88
N ASP A 28 2.41 0.80 -3.83
CA ASP A 28 2.81 -0.60 -3.97
C ASP A 28 2.56 -1.38 -2.67
N ILE A 29 1.82 -2.48 -2.78
CA ILE A 29 1.62 -3.50 -1.76
C ILE A 29 2.52 -4.67 -2.13
N LYS A 30 3.52 -4.96 -1.28
CA LYS A 30 4.58 -5.92 -1.62
C LYS A 30 4.24 -7.37 -1.27
N ALA A 31 3.29 -7.57 -0.37
CA ALA A 31 2.96 -8.88 0.16
C ALA A 31 1.62 -8.87 0.91
N SER A 32 1.13 -10.05 1.26
CA SER A 32 0.17 -10.23 2.35
C SER A 32 0.81 -9.78 3.68
N PHE A 33 0.02 -9.28 4.63
CA PHE A 33 0.56 -8.72 5.88
C PHE A 33 1.33 -9.76 6.72
N GLY A 34 0.94 -11.03 6.63
CA GLY A 34 1.65 -12.15 7.25
C GLY A 34 3.04 -12.41 6.64
N LYS A 35 3.21 -12.19 5.33
CA LYS A 35 4.50 -12.37 4.62
C LYS A 35 5.27 -11.05 4.43
N TYR A 36 4.70 -9.93 4.88
CA TYR A 36 5.27 -8.60 4.62
C TYR A 36 6.63 -8.41 5.25
N GLN A 37 6.84 -8.95 6.46
CA GLN A 37 8.14 -8.86 7.12
C GLN A 37 9.21 -9.65 6.36
N GLU A 38 8.86 -10.82 5.83
CA GLU A 38 9.76 -11.71 5.07
C GLU A 38 10.11 -11.10 3.70
N LEU A 39 9.11 -10.65 2.95
CA LEU A 39 9.29 -10.15 1.58
C LEU A 39 9.77 -8.70 1.50
N ALA A 40 9.39 -7.85 2.45
CA ALA A 40 9.86 -6.48 2.46
C ALA A 40 11.27 -6.34 3.06
N GLY A 41 11.74 -7.34 3.81
CA GLY A 41 13.11 -7.44 4.34
C GLY A 41 13.45 -6.45 5.46
N CYS A 42 12.45 -5.83 6.11
CA CYS A 42 12.67 -4.95 7.26
C CYS A 42 11.60 -5.15 8.34
N HIS A 43 12.03 -5.18 9.61
CA HIS A 43 11.15 -5.25 10.76
C HIS A 43 10.23 -4.02 10.84
N GLY A 44 8.98 -4.18 11.31
CA GLY A 44 8.01 -3.09 11.45
C GLY A 44 7.34 -2.62 10.15
N THR A 45 7.79 -3.07 8.98
CA THR A 45 7.26 -2.59 7.68
C THR A 45 5.77 -2.91 7.48
N SER A 46 5.24 -3.98 8.09
CA SER A 46 3.80 -4.27 8.06
C SER A 46 3.00 -3.15 8.73
N ILE A 47 3.42 -2.69 9.90
CA ILE A 47 2.76 -1.63 10.68
C ILE A 47 2.79 -0.31 9.90
N ASP A 48 3.95 0.08 9.37
CA ASP A 48 4.09 1.30 8.56
C ASP A 48 3.22 1.27 7.31
N THR A 49 3.13 0.09 6.68
CA THR A 49 2.31 -0.13 5.48
C THR A 49 0.83 0.00 5.83
N GLU A 50 0.37 -0.62 6.93
CA GLU A 50 -1.01 -0.50 7.40
C GLU A 50 -1.37 0.94 7.70
N GLU A 51 -0.50 1.69 8.40
CA GLU A 51 -0.72 3.10 8.67
C GLU A 51 -0.81 3.90 7.37
N SER A 52 0.12 3.67 6.43
CA SER A 52 0.13 4.35 5.13
C SER A 52 -1.15 4.09 4.33
N ILE A 53 -1.64 2.86 4.30
CA ILE A 53 -2.92 2.51 3.68
C ILE A 53 -4.07 3.25 4.36
N GLY A 54 -4.07 3.31 5.69
CA GLY A 54 -5.05 4.03 6.48
C GLY A 54 -5.08 5.52 6.15
N LEU A 55 -3.90 6.16 6.06
CA LEU A 55 -3.74 7.56 5.69
C LEU A 55 -4.28 7.84 4.29
N ILE A 56 -3.93 7.01 3.30
CA ILE A 56 -4.39 7.16 1.92
C ILE A 56 -5.91 7.00 1.83
N LYS A 57 -6.48 5.96 2.47
CA LYS A 57 -7.93 5.71 2.46
C LYS A 57 -8.74 6.81 3.13
N LYS A 58 -8.20 7.45 4.18
CA LYS A 58 -8.84 8.57 4.89
C LYS A 58 -8.63 9.91 4.17
N SER A 59 -7.71 9.97 3.21
CA SER A 59 -7.46 11.18 2.43
C SER A 59 -8.61 11.45 1.44
N ARG A 60 -8.74 12.71 0.99
CA ARG A 60 -9.66 13.09 -0.09
C ARG A 60 -9.03 12.95 -1.49
N VAL A 61 -7.80 12.44 -1.56
CA VAL A 61 -7.02 12.31 -2.79
C VAL A 61 -7.44 11.02 -3.51
N LYS A 62 -7.54 11.05 -4.84
CA LYS A 62 -7.81 9.82 -5.60
C LYS A 62 -6.67 8.83 -5.38
N TYR A 63 -6.95 7.55 -5.22
CA TYR A 63 -5.87 6.57 -5.00
C TYR A 63 -6.12 5.23 -5.67
N HIS A 64 -5.05 4.47 -5.82
CA HIS A 64 -5.11 3.04 -6.02
C HIS A 64 -3.90 2.35 -5.38
N PHE A 65 -4.10 1.08 -5.05
CA PHE A 65 -3.03 0.18 -4.65
C PHE A 65 -2.65 -0.71 -5.83
N ARG A 66 -1.41 -1.17 -5.88
CA ARG A 66 -0.99 -2.19 -6.83
C ARG A 66 -0.03 -3.19 -6.20
N THR A 67 0.07 -4.38 -6.77
CA THR A 67 1.07 -5.37 -6.38
C THR A 67 1.78 -5.87 -7.62
N THR A 68 3.11 -5.80 -7.65
CA THR A 68 3.88 -6.44 -8.71
C THR A 68 3.94 -7.94 -8.43
N TRP A 69 3.25 -8.74 -9.24
CA TRP A 69 3.21 -10.19 -9.05
C TRP A 69 4.49 -10.86 -9.55
N VAL A 70 5.41 -11.14 -8.62
CA VAL A 70 6.62 -11.92 -8.87
C VAL A 70 6.35 -13.35 -8.42
N LYS A 71 6.11 -14.28 -9.37
CA LYS A 71 5.67 -15.67 -9.11
C LYS A 71 6.48 -16.48 -8.08
N PRO A 72 7.80 -16.31 -7.89
CA PRO A 72 8.51 -17.00 -6.79
C PRO A 72 8.29 -16.38 -5.40
N GLN A 73 7.70 -15.19 -5.31
CA GLN A 73 7.51 -14.44 -4.06
C GLN A 73 6.05 -14.35 -3.63
N LEU A 74 5.13 -14.34 -4.59
CA LEU A 74 3.70 -14.23 -4.35
C LEU A 74 2.94 -15.29 -5.13
N ASP A 75 2.01 -15.96 -4.45
CA ASP A 75 1.05 -16.87 -5.07
C ASP A 75 -0.35 -16.21 -5.20
N GLU A 76 -1.29 -16.91 -5.82
CA GLU A 76 -2.67 -16.43 -5.96
C GLU A 76 -3.34 -16.21 -4.60
N GLY A 77 -3.02 -17.03 -3.61
CA GLY A 77 -3.52 -16.91 -2.25
C GLY A 77 -3.11 -15.59 -1.60
N ASP A 78 -1.86 -15.16 -1.81
CA ASP A 78 -1.36 -13.87 -1.33
C ASP A 78 -2.13 -12.70 -1.97
N ILE A 79 -2.40 -12.77 -3.26
CA ILE A 79 -3.19 -11.75 -3.96
C ILE A 79 -4.61 -11.69 -3.42
N VAL A 80 -5.23 -12.85 -3.15
CA VAL A 80 -6.56 -12.94 -2.53
C VAL A 80 -6.54 -12.34 -1.13
N GLU A 81 -5.52 -12.63 -0.33
CA GLU A 81 -5.38 -12.10 1.02
C GLU A 81 -5.19 -10.59 1.02
N ILE A 82 -4.33 -10.05 0.14
CA ILE A 82 -4.15 -8.60 -0.04
C ILE A 82 -5.49 -7.94 -0.36
N LYS A 83 -6.24 -8.47 -1.34
CA LYS A 83 -7.57 -7.95 -1.70
C LYS A 83 -8.53 -7.98 -0.51
N ARG A 84 -8.53 -9.06 0.27
CA ARG A 84 -9.37 -9.20 1.47
C ARG A 84 -9.04 -8.13 2.49
N THR A 85 -7.76 -7.90 2.78
CA THR A 85 -7.30 -6.91 3.77
C THR A 85 -7.53 -5.48 3.30
N LEU A 86 -7.33 -5.20 2.02
CA LEU A 86 -7.66 -3.90 1.44
C LEU A 86 -9.18 -3.66 1.42
N GLY A 87 -9.99 -4.71 1.34
CA GLY A 87 -11.43 -4.63 1.30
C GLY A 87 -11.99 -4.39 -0.11
N PRO A 88 -13.25 -4.79 -0.36
CA PRO A 88 -13.78 -4.98 -1.71
C PRO A 88 -13.99 -3.70 -2.52
N LYS A 89 -14.07 -2.53 -1.86
CA LYS A 89 -14.27 -1.23 -2.51
C LYS A 89 -12.96 -0.49 -2.79
N THR A 90 -11.82 -1.10 -2.45
CA THR A 90 -10.51 -0.46 -2.58
C THR A 90 -9.98 -0.67 -4.00
N PRO A 91 -9.67 0.41 -4.76
CA PRO A 91 -9.06 0.28 -6.08
C PRO A 91 -7.70 -0.41 -5.96
N TYR A 92 -7.59 -1.62 -6.50
CA TYR A 92 -6.41 -2.48 -6.42
C TYR A 92 -6.16 -3.19 -7.75
N TYR A 93 -4.91 -3.16 -8.21
CA TYR A 93 -4.46 -3.75 -9.48
C TYR A 93 -3.27 -4.69 -9.24
N THR A 94 -3.08 -5.69 -10.10
CA THR A 94 -1.96 -6.64 -10.05
C THR A 94 -1.16 -6.59 -11.32
#